data_AF-A0A7K6XM16-F1
#
_entry.id   AF-A0A7K6XM16-F1
#
_cell.length_a   1.000
_cell.length_b   1.000
_cell.length_c   1.000
_cell.angle_alpha   90.00
_cell.angle_beta   90.00
_cell.angle_gamma   90.00
#
_symmetry.space_group_name_H-M   'P 1'
#
loop_
_entity.id
_entity.type
_entity.pdbx_description
1 polymer ?
#
loop_
_entity_poly.entity_id
_entity_poly.type
_entity_poly.pdbx_seq_one_letter_code
_entity_poly.pdbx_strand_id
1 'polypeptide(L)'
;RLILFGLNNQLVVAFKEDTTVAFKHQFLKGYEDSTGDTQAIYTHGDLLEHLAFVLEKYLAVPNETLGHYAYGGTRGDTGLRLCQRFFCRGDIDPVKDTFDINPSI
;
A
#
# COMPACT_ATOMS: atom_id res chain seq x y z
N ARG A 1 -5.45 -6.02 37.71
CA ARG A 1 -6.33 -5.72 36.55
C ARG A 1 -5.59 -5.03 35.41
N LEU A 2 -4.75 -4.02 35.67
CA LEU A 2 -3.99 -3.32 34.62
C LEU A 2 -2.98 -4.21 33.88
N ILE A 3 -2.29 -5.12 34.58
CA ILE A 3 -1.28 -6.02 33.96
C ILE A 3 -1.90 -6.93 32.90
N LEU A 4 -3.01 -7.61 33.21
CA LEU A 4 -3.69 -8.50 32.26
C LEU A 4 -4.24 -7.73 31.05
N PHE A 5 -4.78 -6.52 31.28
CA PHE A 5 -5.20 -5.63 30.20
C PHE A 5 -4.02 -5.20 29.32
N GLY A 6 -2.88 -4.85 29.94
CA GLY A 6 -1.66 -4.48 29.24
C GLY A 6 -1.12 -5.62 28.37
N LEU A 7 -1.08 -6.85 28.89
CA LEU A 7 -0.66 -8.04 28.12
C LEU A 7 -1.56 -8.29 26.91
N ASN A 8 -2.88 -8.13 27.08
CA ASN A 8 -3.82 -8.32 25.97
C ASN A 8 -3.64 -7.27 24.88
N ASN A 9 -3.48 -6.00 25.27
CA ASN A 9 -3.25 -4.93 24.31
C ASN A 9 -1.90 -5.08 23.60
N GLN A 10 -0.86 -5.47 24.34
CA GLN A 10 0.46 -5.70 23.76
C GLN A 10 0.43 -6.81 22.70
N LEU A 11 -0.32 -7.89 22.94
CA LEU A 11 -0.49 -8.96 21.95
C LEU A 11 -1.18 -8.47 20.67
N VAL A 12 -2.23 -7.66 20.80
CA VAL A 12 -2.94 -7.09 19.64
C VAL A 12 -2.05 -6.14 18.85
N VAL A 13 -1.27 -5.31 19.55
CA VAL A 13 -0.30 -4.39 18.93
C VAL A 13 0.79 -5.17 18.19
N ALA A 14 1.41 -6.15 18.85
CA ALA A 14 2.43 -7.00 18.25
C ALA A 14 1.91 -7.73 17.00
N PHE A 15 0.72 -8.34 17.08
CA PHE A 15 0.10 -8.98 15.92
C PHE A 15 -0.11 -8.01 14.74
N LYS A 16 -0.55 -6.78 15.02
CA LYS A 16 -0.73 -5.75 14.01
C LYS A 16 0.60 -5.33 13.39
N GLU A 17 1.63 -5.12 14.21
CA GLU A 17 2.96 -4.71 13.76
C GLU A 17 3.61 -5.80 12.89
N ASP A 18 3.64 -7.05 13.39
CA ASP A 18 4.20 -8.19 12.68
C ASP A 18 3.50 -8.42 11.33
N THR A 19 2.16 -8.35 11.32
CA THR A 19 1.37 -8.48 10.09
C THR A 19 1.65 -7.34 9.11
N THR A 20 1.83 -6.12 9.61
CA THR A 20 2.14 -4.95 8.76
C THR A 20 3.51 -5.11 8.11
N VAL A 21 4.52 -5.55 8.86
CA VAL A 21 5.86 -5.80 8.33
C VAL A 21 5.83 -6.92 7.28
N ALA A 22 5.12 -8.02 7.54
CA ALA A 22 4.96 -9.11 6.57
C ALA A 22 4.32 -8.61 5.25
N PHE A 23 3.29 -7.77 5.32
CA PHE A 23 2.66 -7.18 4.14
C PHE A 23 3.57 -6.19 3.40
N LYS A 24 4.42 -5.43 4.09
CA LYS A 24 5.43 -4.60 3.42
C LYS A 24 6.37 -5.47 2.57
N HIS A 25 6.94 -6.52 3.16
CA HIS A 25 7.81 -7.47 2.45
C HIS A 25 7.10 -8.18 1.29
N GLN A 26 5.81 -8.46 1.42
CA GLN A 26 5.05 -9.15 0.39
C GLN A 26 4.65 -8.25 -0.79
N PHE A 27 4.17 -7.03 -0.52
CA PHE A 27 3.55 -6.18 -1.54
C PHE A 27 4.47 -5.07 -2.05
N LEU A 28 5.47 -4.62 -1.28
CA LEU A 28 6.41 -3.60 -1.71
C LEU A 28 7.64 -4.27 -2.33
N LYS A 29 7.79 -4.13 -3.64
CA LYS A 29 8.95 -4.68 -4.38
C LYS A 29 10.25 -4.10 -3.82
N GLY A 30 11.17 -4.97 -3.41
CA GLY A 30 12.49 -4.57 -2.90
C GLY A 30 12.47 -3.84 -1.56
N TYR A 31 11.43 -4.02 -0.74
CA TYR A 31 11.39 -3.45 0.61
C TYR A 31 12.49 -4.03 1.51
N GLU A 32 13.13 -3.16 2.27
CA GLU A 32 14.12 -3.52 3.29
C GLU A 32 13.75 -2.88 4.63
N ASP A 33 13.92 -3.61 5.73
CA ASP A 33 13.57 -3.10 7.07
C ASP A 33 14.35 -1.84 7.47
N SER A 34 15.53 -1.64 6.88
CA SER A 34 16.39 -0.46 7.04
C SER A 34 15.76 0.82 6.47
N THR A 35 14.85 0.69 5.49
CA THR A 35 14.23 1.83 4.80
C THR A 35 12.98 2.36 5.50
N GLY A 36 12.48 1.69 6.54
CA GLY A 36 11.36 2.17 7.35
C GLY A 36 10.12 2.53 6.52
N ASP A 37 9.72 3.80 6.56
CA ASP A 37 8.57 4.37 5.81
C ASP A 37 9.00 5.31 4.66
N THR A 38 10.27 5.30 4.26
CA THR A 38 10.84 6.30 3.33
C THR A 38 11.15 5.77 1.93
N GLN A 39 10.77 4.53 1.61
CA GLN A 39 10.93 3.98 0.27
C GLN A 39 10.12 4.81 -0.76
N ALA A 40 10.79 5.33 -1.78
CA ALA A 40 10.20 6.12 -2.84
C ALA A 40 10.67 5.66 -4.22
N ILE A 41 9.81 5.85 -5.21
CA ILE A 41 10.06 5.48 -6.61
C ILE A 41 10.25 6.77 -7.41
N TYR A 42 11.31 6.82 -8.23
CA TYR A 42 11.73 8.05 -8.91
C TYR A 42 11.51 8.03 -10.43
N THR A 43 11.07 6.91 -10.99
CA THR A 43 10.80 6.79 -12.43
C THR A 43 9.40 6.25 -12.71
N HIS A 44 8.84 6.65 -13.85
CA HIS A 44 7.52 6.16 -14.28
C HIS A 44 7.55 4.66 -14.62
N GLY A 45 8.65 4.17 -15.21
CA GLY A 45 8.83 2.74 -15.51
C GLY A 45 8.78 1.90 -14.24
N ASP A 46 9.57 2.28 -13.24
CA ASP A 46 9.58 1.59 -11.95
C ASP A 46 8.20 1.65 -11.28
N LEU A 47 7.49 2.78 -11.36
CA LEU A 47 6.14 2.90 -10.78
C LEU A 47 5.19 1.86 -11.37
N LEU A 48 5.17 1.70 -12.69
CA LEU A 48 4.34 0.70 -13.36
C LEU A 48 4.73 -0.73 -12.96
N GLU A 49 6.02 -1.01 -12.85
CA GLU A 49 6.51 -2.32 -12.39
C GLU A 49 6.09 -2.62 -10.95
N HIS A 50 6.16 -1.65 -10.04
CA HIS A 50 5.76 -1.83 -8.65
C HIS A 50 4.25 -2.03 -8.54
N LEU A 51 3.45 -1.31 -9.34
CA LEU A 51 1.99 -1.53 -9.41
C LEU A 51 1.65 -2.93 -9.91
N ALA A 52 2.31 -3.40 -10.97
CA ALA A 52 2.12 -4.76 -11.48
C ALA A 52 2.49 -5.81 -10.42
N PHE A 53 3.62 -5.62 -9.73
CA PHE A 53 4.06 -6.50 -8.65
C PHE A 53 3.02 -6.60 -7.51
N VAL A 54 2.43 -5.48 -7.09
CA VAL A 54 1.37 -5.48 -6.06
C VAL A 54 0.17 -6.31 -6.51
N LEU A 55 -0.26 -6.16 -7.77
CA LEU A 55 -1.40 -6.91 -8.32
C LEU A 55 -1.11 -8.42 -8.37
N GLU A 56 0.06 -8.79 -8.86
CA GLU A 56 0.50 -10.19 -8.90
C GLU A 56 0.52 -10.80 -7.49
N LYS A 57 1.13 -10.10 -6.53
CA LYS A 57 1.23 -10.55 -5.14
C LYS A 57 -0.13 -10.63 -4.46
N TYR A 58 -1.04 -9.70 -4.76
CA TYR A 58 -2.41 -9.75 -4.24
C TYR A 58 -3.14 -11.00 -4.72
N LEU A 59 -3.05 -11.33 -6.01
CA LEU A 59 -3.68 -12.54 -6.58
C LEU A 59 -3.04 -13.84 -6.06
N ALA A 60 -1.76 -13.79 -5.68
CA ALA A 60 -1.02 -14.94 -5.16
C ALA A 60 -1.16 -15.15 -3.64
N VAL A 61 -1.85 -14.26 -2.91
CA VAL A 61 -1.97 -14.32 -1.43
C VAL A 61 -2.30 -15.73 -0.91
N PRO A 62 -3.34 -16.44 -1.40
CA PRO A 62 -3.70 -17.75 -0.84
C PRO A 62 -2.62 -18.83 -0.98
N ASN A 63 -1.68 -18.65 -1.92
CA ASN A 63 -0.67 -19.65 -2.28
C ASN A 63 0.73 -19.30 -1.75
N GLU A 64 1.06 -18.02 -1.61
CA GLU A 64 2.41 -17.57 -1.26
C GLU A 64 2.55 -17.11 0.20
N THR A 65 1.46 -16.80 0.90
CA THR A 65 1.57 -16.32 2.29
C THR A 65 1.73 -17.43 3.30
N LEU A 66 2.59 -17.20 4.30
CA LEU A 66 2.69 -18.06 5.48
C LEU A 66 1.50 -17.89 6.44
N GLY A 67 0.85 -16.71 6.42
CA GLY A 67 -0.35 -16.42 7.20
C GLY A 67 -1.62 -16.91 6.51
N HIS A 68 -2.69 -17.07 7.29
CA HIS A 68 -4.00 -17.44 6.76
C HIS A 68 -4.83 -16.18 6.48
N TYR A 69 -4.84 -15.74 5.22
CA TYR A 69 -5.57 -14.57 4.77
C TYR A 69 -6.66 -14.94 3.77
N ALA A 70 -7.81 -14.28 3.88
CA ALA A 70 -8.91 -14.40 2.95
C ALA A 70 -9.26 -13.02 2.41
N TYR A 71 -9.69 -12.95 1.15
CA TYR A 71 -10.18 -11.71 0.58
C TYR A 71 -11.49 -11.29 1.24
N GLY A 72 -11.53 -10.05 1.73
CA GLY A 72 -12.74 -9.44 2.25
C GLY A 72 -13.61 -8.88 1.14
N GLY A 73 -14.93 -8.84 1.36
CA GLY A 73 -15.90 -8.24 0.45
C GLY A 73 -17.27 -8.92 0.51
N THR A 74 -18.32 -8.18 0.17
CA THR A 74 -19.64 -8.77 -0.10
C THR A 74 -19.70 -9.26 -1.54
N ARG A 75 -20.67 -10.13 -1.87
CA ARG A 75 -20.91 -10.57 -3.25
C ARG A 75 -21.07 -9.37 -4.17
N GLY A 76 -20.15 -9.20 -5.11
CA GLY A 76 -20.15 -8.11 -6.10
C GLY A 76 -19.17 -6.97 -5.82
N ASP A 77 -18.46 -6.99 -4.68
CA ASP A 77 -17.40 -6.02 -4.39
C ASP A 77 -16.06 -6.46 -4.99
N THR A 78 -15.29 -5.49 -5.49
CA THR A 78 -13.95 -5.75 -6.03
C THR A 78 -12.97 -5.88 -4.87
N GLY A 79 -12.45 -7.08 -4.60
CA GLY A 79 -11.58 -7.36 -3.44
C GLY A 79 -10.35 -6.44 -3.33
N LEU A 80 -9.88 -5.87 -4.44
CA LEU A 80 -8.85 -4.85 -4.49
C LEU A 80 -9.35 -3.66 -5.31
N ARG A 81 -9.14 -2.43 -4.80
CA ARG A 81 -9.39 -1.18 -5.52
C ARG A 81 -8.10 -0.40 -5.68
N LEU A 82 -7.71 -0.18 -6.93
CA LEU A 82 -6.62 0.74 -7.28
C LEU A 82 -7.24 2.09 -7.65
N CYS A 83 -6.94 3.12 -6.87
CA CYS A 83 -7.50 4.46 -7.04
C CYS A 83 -6.43 5.43 -7.51
N GLN A 84 -6.63 6.04 -8.67
CA GLN A 84 -5.83 7.18 -9.11
C GLN A 84 -6.49 8.48 -8.67
N ARG A 85 -5.71 9.38 -8.06
CA ARG A 85 -6.16 10.74 -7.72
C ARG A 85 -5.31 11.73 -8.51
N PHE A 86 -5.96 12.61 -9.26
CA PHE A 86 -5.33 13.64 -10.08
C PHE A 86 -6.16 14.92 -10.02
N PHE A 87 -5.54 16.07 -10.30
CA PHE A 87 -6.26 17.33 -10.35
C PHE A 87 -7.27 17.33 -11.52
N CYS A 88 -8.50 17.76 -11.27
CA CYS A 88 -9.54 17.86 -12.29
C CYS A 88 -9.11 18.70 -13.50
N ARG A 89 -8.29 19.74 -13.25
CA ARG A 89 -7.55 20.48 -14.28
C ARG A 89 -6.14 20.69 -13.76
N GLY A 90 -5.14 20.31 -14.54
CA GLY A 90 -3.73 20.46 -14.19
C GLY A 90 -2.91 20.70 -15.46
N ASP A 91 -3.08 21.87 -16.05
CA ASP A 91 -2.25 22.31 -17.16
C ASP A 91 -0.99 22.98 -16.58
N ILE A 92 0.17 22.42 -16.86
CA ILE A 92 1.46 22.90 -16.36
C ILE A 92 2.42 22.94 -17.53
N ASP A 93 2.79 24.14 -17.97
CA ASP A 93 3.78 24.38 -19.01
C ASP A 93 5.02 25.05 -18.38
N PRO A 94 6.04 24.25 -18.00
CA PRO A 94 7.25 24.79 -17.40
C PRO A 94 8.11 25.58 -18.39
N VAL A 95 7.88 25.48 -19.71
CA VAL A 95 8.66 26.25 -20.70
C VAL A 95 8.15 27.69 -20.79
N LYS A 96 6.86 27.90 -20.53
CA LYS A 96 6.22 29.22 -20.54
C LYS A 96 6.04 29.83 -19.15
N ASP A 97 6.49 29.16 -18.10
CA ASP A 97 6.27 29.53 -16.69
C ASP A 97 4.77 29.72 -16.34
N THR A 98 3.88 28.95 -16.97
CA THR A 98 2.43 29.05 -16.76
C THR A 98 1.85 27.76 -16.21
N PHE A 99 0.90 27.89 -15.28
CA PHE A 99 0.10 26.78 -14.80
C PHE A 99 -1.36 27.20 -14.60
N ASP A 100 -2.28 26.27 -14.83
CA ASP A 100 -3.69 26.40 -14.53
C ASP A 100 -4.19 25.12 -13.84
N ILE A 101 -4.41 25.22 -12.53
CA ILE A 101 -4.73 24.10 -11.67
C ILE A 101 -6.10 24.34 -11.01
N ASN A 102 -7.00 23.39 -11.19
CA ASN A 102 -8.16 23.22 -10.35
C ASN A 102 -7.83 22.15 -9.28
N PRO A 103 -7.74 22.52 -8.00
CA PRO A 103 -7.32 21.61 -6.94
C PRO A 103 -8.37 20.55 -6.57
N SER A 104 -9.57 20.57 -7.18
CA SER A 104 -10.54 19.50 -7.00
C SER A 104 -9.98 18.17 -7.52
N ILE A 105 -10.29 17.09 -6.80
CA ILE A 105 -9.84 15.72 -7.05
C ILE A 105 -10.99 14.92 -7.66
#